data_AF-A0AB34ZDN5-F1
#
_entry.id   AF-A0AB34ZDN5-F1
#
_cell.length_a   1.000
_cell.length_b   1.000
_cell.length_c   1.000
_cell.angle_alpha   90.00
_cell.angle_beta   90.00
_cell.angle_gamma   90.00
#
_symmetry.space_group_name_H-M   'P 1'
#
loop_
_entity.id
_entity.type
_entity.pdbx_description
1 polymer ?
#
loop_
_entity_poly.entity_id
_entity_poly.type
_entity_poly.pdbx_seq_one_letter_code
_entity_poly.pdbx_strand_id
1 'polypeptide(L)' 'MSAAREALKGEWCGQDSIRIDDPWRICFRWREGDVVEVDIVDYR' A
#
# COMPACT_ATOMS: atom_id res chain seq x y z
N MET A 1 24.72 -3.30 9.78
CA MET A 1 23.77 -3.81 8.77
C MET A 1 22.56 -2.89 8.78
N SER A 2 22.46 -2.06 7.74
CA SER A 2 21.40 -1.09 7.51
C SER A 2 20.12 -1.78 7.03
N ALA A 3 18.99 -1.42 7.61
CA ALA A 3 17.74 -1.13 6.90
C ALA A 3 16.64 -0.86 7.95
N ALA A 4 16.75 0.26 8.67
CA ALA A 4 15.60 0.82 9.37
C ALA A 4 14.77 1.58 8.32
N ARG A 5 13.65 1.00 7.89
CA ARG A 5 12.73 1.59 6.92
C ARG A 5 11.82 2.58 7.67
N GLU A 6 12.40 3.71 8.09
CA GLU A 6 11.71 4.81 8.78
C GLU A 6 10.96 5.72 7.79
N ALA A 7 10.04 5.16 7.00
CA ALA A 7 9.16 5.95 6.14
C ALA A 7 7.75 5.31 6.03
N LEU A 8 6.99 5.24 7.13
CA LEU A 8 5.58 4.81 7.07
C LEU A 8 4.62 5.86 7.62
N LYS A 9 4.92 7.14 7.41
CA LYS A 9 3.94 8.23 7.56
C LYS A 9 3.87 9.20 6.38
N GLY A 10 4.78 9.09 5.41
CA GLY A 10 4.78 9.91 4.19
C GLY A 10 4.38 9.15 2.92
N GLU A 11 4.71 7.85 2.83
CA GLU A 11 4.54 7.04 1.61
C GLU A 11 3.08 6.59 1.36
N TRP A 12 2.22 6.69 2.39
CA TRP A 12 0.80 6.31 2.33
C TRP A 12 -0.13 7.48 1.96
N CYS A 13 0.40 8.69 1.74
CA CYS A 13 -0.40 9.83 1.34
C CYS A 13 -0.74 9.71 -0.16
N GLY A 14 -1.94 9.21 -0.46
CA GLY A 14 -2.39 8.98 -1.84
C GLY A 14 -2.42 7.50 -2.29
N GLN A 15 -2.29 6.56 -1.35
CA GLN A 15 -2.60 5.15 -1.61
C GLN A 15 -4.06 4.85 -1.29
N ASP A 16 -4.77 4.27 -2.26
CA ASP A 16 -6.10 3.71 -2.10
C ASP A 16 -5.98 2.23 -1.73
N SER A 17 -7.03 1.70 -1.07
CA SER A 17 -7.08 0.27 -0.77
C SER A 17 -8.46 -0.32 -1.01
N ILE A 18 -8.47 -1.57 -1.48
CA ILE A 18 -9.68 -2.39 -1.64
C ILE A 18 -9.57 -3.57 -0.68
N ARG A 19 -10.60 -3.76 0.14
CA ARG A 19 -10.75 -4.94 1.00
C ARG A 19 -11.26 -6.10 0.15
N ILE A 20 -10.53 -7.22 0.14
CA ILE A 20 -10.96 -8.45 -0.54
C ILE A 20 -11.62 -9.41 0.45
N ASP A 21 -11.05 -9.57 1.64
CA ASP A 21 -11.58 -10.43 2.71
C ASP A 21 -11.06 -9.95 4.08
N ASP A 22 -11.49 -10.59 5.18
CA ASP A 22 -11.23 -10.13 6.55
C ASP A 22 -9.73 -9.94 6.92
N PRO A 23 -8.75 -10.70 6.36
CA PRO A 23 -7.33 -10.39 6.57
C PRO A 23 -6.67 -9.62 5.41
N TRP A 24 -7.26 -9.58 4.22
CA TRP A 24 -6.54 -9.17 3.00
C TRP A 24 -6.99 -7.83 2.44
N ARG A 25 -6.01 -6.98 2.15
CA ARG A 25 -6.21 -5.72 1.42
C ARG A 25 -5.24 -5.62 0.25
N ILE A 26 -5.73 -5.09 -0.86
CA ILE A 26 -4.86 -4.59 -1.93
C ILE A 26 -4.69 -3.10 -1.71
N CYS A 27 -3.44 -2.65 -1.61
CA CYS A 27 -3.06 -1.25 -1.59
C CYS A 27 -2.51 -0.88 -2.98
N PHE A 28 -2.87 0.27 -3.50
CA PHE A 28 -2.42 0.73 -4.82
C PHE A 28 -2.43 2.25 -4.92
N ARG A 29 -1.78 2.81 -5.95
CA ARG A 29 -1.84 4.24 -6.28
C ARG A 29 -2.44 4.45 -7.65
N TRP A 30 -3.11 5.58 -7.82
CA TRP A 30 -3.48 6.08 -9.13
C TRP A 30 -2.38 6.97 -9.69
N ARG A 31 -1.98 6.70 -10.93
CA ARG A 31 -1.08 7.56 -11.70
C ARG A 31 -1.62 7.69 -13.10
N GLU A 32 -2.00 8.91 -13.48
CA GLU A 32 -2.41 9.26 -14.85
C GLU A 32 -3.59 8.42 -15.39
N GLY A 33 -4.46 7.91 -14.49
CA GLY A 33 -5.60 7.07 -14.83
C GLY A 33 -5.34 5.57 -14.75
N ASP A 34 -4.09 5.17 -14.51
CA ASP A 34 -3.68 3.78 -14.33
C ASP A 34 -3.41 3.46 -12.86
N VAL A 35 -3.55 2.17 -12.53
CA VAL A 35 -3.23 1.63 -11.22
C VAL A 35 -1.76 1.19 -11.20
N VAL A 36 -0.98 1.78 -10.30
CA VAL A 36 0.44 1.51 -10.13
C VAL A 36 0.76 1.16 -8.68
N GLU A 37 1.92 0.52 -8.46
CA GLU A 37 2.43 0.19 -7.12
C GLU A 37 1.41 -0.60 -6.29
N VAL A 38 0.95 -1.71 -6.89
CA VAL A 38 -0.03 -2.64 -6.31
C VAL A 38 0.67 -3.61 -5.37
N ASP A 39 0.27 -3.60 -4.11
CA ASP A 39 0.76 -4.49 -3.07
C ASP A 39 -0.41 -5.20 -2.36
N ILE A 40 -0.22 -6.47 -2.03
CA ILE A 40 -1.16 -7.24 -1.20
C ILE A 40 -0.62 -7.22 0.22
N VAL A 41 -1.42 -6.68 1.14
CA VAL A 41 -1.06 -6.56 2.55
C VAL A 41 -2.03 -7.42 3.38
N ASP A 42 -1.45 -8.28 4.22
CA ASP A 42 -2.16 -8.99 5.29
C ASP A 42 -2.13 -8.10 6.53
N TYR A 43 -3.30 -7.60 6.94
CA TYR A 43 -3.43 -6.89 8.21
C TYR A 43 -3.85 -7.91 9.27
N ARG A 44 -2.86 -8.54 9.91
CA ARG A 44 -3.01 -9.18 11.22
C ARG A 44 -2.65 -8.22 12.34
#